data_AF-A0A8A1MBL2-F1
#
_entry.id   AF-A0A8A1MBL2-F1
#
_cell.length_a   1.000
_cell.length_b   1.000
_cell.length_c   1.000
_cell.angle_alpha   90.00
_cell.angle_beta   90.00
_cell.angle_gamma   90.00
#
_symmetry.space_group_name_H-M   'P 1'
#
loop_
_entity.id
_entity.type
_entity.pdbx_description
1 polymer ?
#
loop_
_entity_poly.entity_id
_entity_poly.type
_entity_poly.pdbx_seq_one_letter_code
_entity_poly.pdbx_strand_id
1 'polypeptide(L)'
;MREVPDNQEAFVSDSTRTSILIEINERLNLSQLQQGDPQQAAATSSTTRAGPATTPFSFSLPNTTKDDAVAQDLHAAAFHLHEICEISGDSYKIIDNPQLIQLPKLPQVPAYLAKALITSSTRDVHAAVATSTCRLLLIRLMEKSTDIIAYIVVPHSEFDDAGDPRAAAREETFAEEVMANVVESFEIRDYGLFC
;
A
#
# COMPACT_ATOMS: atom_id res chain seq x y z
N MET A 1 -3.28 0.16 24.32
CA MET A 1 -2.22 0.59 23.39
C MET A 1 -1.24 -0.55 23.22
N ARG A 2 -0.73 -0.73 22.01
CA ARG A 2 0.37 -1.64 21.69
C ARG A 2 1.55 -0.80 21.21
N GLU A 3 2.75 -1.36 21.32
CA GLU A 3 3.94 -0.77 20.74
C GLU A 3 3.80 -0.76 19.20
N VAL A 4 4.18 0.36 18.59
CA VAL A 4 4.21 0.55 17.12
C VAL A 4 5.68 0.50 16.71
N PRO A 5 6.04 -0.19 15.62
CA PRO A 5 7.42 -0.22 15.11
C PRO A 5 8.00 1.18 14.92
N ASP A 6 9.31 1.35 15.14
CA ASP A 6 9.98 2.65 15.10
C ASP A 6 9.85 3.39 13.76
N ASN A 7 9.70 2.65 12.66
CA ASN A 7 9.52 3.20 11.31
C ASN A 7 8.04 3.44 10.95
N GLN A 8 7.12 3.31 11.91
CA GLN A 8 5.68 3.40 11.69
C GLN A 8 5.01 4.39 12.63
N GLU A 9 3.94 5.01 12.14
CA GLU A 9 3.00 5.81 12.91
C GLU A 9 1.58 5.35 12.59
N ALA A 10 0.80 5.03 13.62
CA ALA A 10 -0.52 4.44 13.45
C ALA A 10 -1.60 5.18 14.25
N PHE A 11 -2.70 5.50 13.57
CA PHE A 11 -3.88 6.16 14.13
C PHE A 11 -5.11 5.31 13.80
N VAL A 12 -6.04 5.21 14.75
CA VAL A 12 -7.30 4.49 14.54
C VAL A 12 -8.45 5.26 15.18
N SER A 13 -9.56 5.36 14.46
CA SER A 13 -10.81 5.91 14.95
C SER A 13 -11.47 4.94 15.92
N ASP A 14 -11.81 5.40 17.12
CA ASP A 14 -12.53 4.59 18.10
C ASP A 14 -13.98 4.29 17.68
N SER A 15 -14.57 5.14 16.84
CA SER A 15 -15.97 5.03 16.42
C SER A 15 -16.16 4.30 15.09
N THR A 16 -15.26 4.50 14.14
CA THR A 16 -15.42 4.00 12.76
C THR A 16 -14.42 2.91 12.40
N ARG A 17 -13.42 2.69 13.26
CA ARG A 17 -12.28 1.79 13.01
C ARG A 17 -11.46 2.11 11.76
N THR A 18 -11.78 3.19 11.06
CA THR A 18 -10.92 3.77 10.03
C THR A 18 -9.55 4.05 10.63
N SER A 19 -8.52 3.63 9.91
CA SER A 19 -7.14 3.74 10.38
C SER A 19 -6.28 4.47 9.37
N ILE A 20 -5.26 5.14 9.89
CA ILE A 20 -4.18 5.77 9.13
C ILE A 20 -2.89 5.10 9.58
N LEU A 21 -2.13 4.55 8.64
CA LEU A 21 -0.80 4.01 8.88
C LEU A 21 0.18 4.77 8.01
N ILE A 22 1.23 5.32 8.60
CA ILE A 22 2.35 5.92 7.89
C ILE A 22 3.57 5.06 8.15
N GLU A 23 4.28 4.66 7.11
CA GLU A 23 5.46 3.82 7.20
C GLU A 23 6.62 4.43 6.39
N ILE A 24 7.83 4.32 6.93
CA ILE A 24 9.07 4.69 6.26
C ILE A 24 9.82 3.40 5.91
N ASN A 25 9.96 3.14 4.62
CA ASN A 25 10.58 1.94 4.08
C ASN A 25 11.81 2.26 3.23
N GLU A 26 12.69 1.28 3.07
CA GLU A 26 13.72 1.34 2.02
C GLU A 26 13.05 1.47 0.65
N ARG A 27 13.65 2.28 -0.22
CA ARG A 27 13.09 2.52 -1.55
C ARG A 27 13.11 1.24 -2.37
N LEU A 28 11.95 0.85 -2.87
CA LEU A 28 11.84 -0.30 -3.74
C LEU A 28 12.50 -0.03 -5.10
N ASN A 29 13.62 -0.69 -5.37
CA ASN A 29 14.17 -0.77 -6.72
C ASN A 29 13.77 -2.11 -7.34
N LEU A 30 12.88 -2.07 -8.34
CA LEU A 30 12.41 -3.28 -9.03
C LEU A 30 13.54 -4.07 -9.71
N SER A 31 14.64 -3.41 -10.06
CA SER A 31 15.87 -4.04 -10.52
C SER A 31 16.48 -4.99 -9.48
N GLN A 32 16.35 -4.69 -8.18
CA GLN A 32 16.88 -5.50 -7.08
C GLN A 32 15.98 -6.72 -6.80
N LEU A 33 14.66 -6.60 -6.97
CA LEU A 33 13.73 -7.74 -6.89
C LEU A 33 13.99 -8.80 -7.98
N GLN A 34 14.62 -8.42 -9.11
CA GLN A 34 15.06 -9.35 -10.15
C GLN A 34 16.40 -10.03 -9.87
N GLN A 35 17.22 -9.49 -8.95
CA GLN A 35 18.54 -10.02 -8.60
C GLN A 35 18.50 -10.96 -7.38
N GLY A 36 17.31 -11.42 -6.98
CA GLY A 36 17.18 -12.59 -6.11
C GLY A 36 17.90 -13.79 -6.75
N ASP A 37 18.90 -14.29 -6.02
CA ASP A 37 19.91 -15.27 -6.41
C ASP A 37 19.39 -16.50 -7.23
N PRO A 38 19.91 -16.79 -8.44
CA PRO A 38 19.56 -17.99 -9.22
C PRO A 38 19.95 -19.32 -8.55
N GLN A 39 20.75 -19.30 -7.47
CA GLN A 39 21.30 -20.53 -6.88
C GLN A 39 20.54 -21.10 -5.68
N GLN A 40 19.41 -20.51 -5.26
CA GLN A 40 18.61 -21.06 -4.16
C GLN A 40 17.28 -21.71 -4.58
N ALA A 41 17.11 -22.01 -5.87
CA ALA A 41 15.97 -22.79 -6.38
C ALA A 41 16.20 -24.32 -6.44
N ALA A 42 17.39 -24.82 -6.08
CA ALA A 42 17.77 -26.22 -6.33
C ALA A 42 17.73 -27.16 -5.11
N ALA A 43 17.28 -26.72 -3.92
CA ALA A 43 17.39 -27.56 -2.72
C ALA A 43 16.21 -27.49 -1.75
N THR A 44 14.96 -27.57 -2.24
CA THR A 44 13.83 -28.06 -1.43
C THR A 44 12.69 -28.54 -2.32
N SER A 45 12.96 -29.57 -3.12
CA SER A 45 11.93 -30.36 -3.79
C SER A 45 11.54 -31.55 -2.92
N SER A 46 10.57 -31.37 -2.03
CA SER A 46 9.72 -32.49 -1.59
C SER A 46 8.40 -32.02 -0.98
N THR A 47 7.32 -32.46 -1.62
CA THR A 47 5.93 -32.57 -1.16
C THR A 47 4.94 -31.57 -1.76
N THR A 48 4.28 -32.11 -2.78
CA THR A 48 3.05 -31.71 -3.46
C THR A 48 1.91 -31.18 -2.57
N ARG A 49 1.38 -30.00 -2.90
CA ARG A 49 -0.08 -29.75 -2.88
C ARG A 49 -0.44 -28.59 -3.80
N ALA A 50 -1.35 -28.82 -4.74
CA ALA A 50 -1.85 -27.83 -5.68
C ALA A 50 -2.64 -26.71 -4.96
N GLY A 51 -2.21 -25.46 -5.16
CA GLY A 51 -2.90 -24.22 -4.80
C GLY A 51 -2.96 -23.27 -6.00
N PRO A 52 -3.85 -22.26 -6.01
CA PRO A 52 -4.23 -21.55 -7.22
C PRO A 52 -3.09 -20.68 -7.76
N ALA A 53 -3.07 -20.51 -9.07
CA ALA A 53 -2.01 -19.86 -9.83
C ALA A 53 -1.68 -18.44 -9.35
N THR A 54 -0.54 -18.28 -8.69
CA THR A 54 0.16 -17.00 -8.59
C THR A 54 0.63 -16.62 -10.00
N THR A 55 0.03 -15.60 -10.60
CA THR A 55 0.54 -15.01 -11.84
C THR A 55 1.96 -14.51 -11.61
N PRO A 56 2.98 -15.03 -12.32
CA PRO A 56 4.34 -14.53 -12.18
C PRO A 56 4.42 -13.13 -12.77
N PHE A 57 4.76 -12.14 -11.94
CA PHE A 57 5.09 -10.79 -12.39
C PHE A 57 6.42 -10.85 -13.16
N SER A 58 6.36 -10.90 -14.49
CA SER A 58 7.52 -10.84 -15.37
C SER A 58 7.71 -9.41 -15.87
N PHE A 59 8.88 -8.81 -15.61
CA PHE A 59 9.24 -7.47 -16.10
C PHE A 59 10.48 -7.54 -17.00
N SER A 60 10.40 -6.90 -18.17
CA SER A 60 11.52 -6.72 -19.10
C SER A 60 11.99 -5.27 -19.02
N LEU A 61 13.26 -5.01 -18.70
CA LEU A 61 13.81 -3.65 -18.66
C LEU A 61 14.10 -3.10 -20.07
N PRO A 62 13.67 -1.87 -20.39
CA PRO A 62 14.29 -1.02 -21.40
C PRO A 62 15.22 0.03 -20.77
N ASN A 63 16.07 0.62 -21.62
CA ASN A 63 17.10 1.61 -21.30
C ASN A 63 16.50 2.95 -20.83
N THR A 64 17.00 3.53 -19.73
CA THR A 64 16.33 4.56 -18.90
C THR A 64 15.95 5.85 -19.64
N THR A 65 14.66 6.02 -19.94
CA THR A 65 14.01 7.29 -20.24
C THR A 65 13.24 7.81 -19.02
N LYS A 66 12.81 9.10 -19.01
CA LYS A 66 11.94 9.63 -17.94
C LYS A 66 10.63 8.84 -17.81
N ASP A 67 10.11 8.34 -18.92
CA ASP A 67 8.87 7.56 -18.96
C ASP A 67 9.05 6.19 -18.28
N ASP A 68 10.24 5.58 -18.38
CA ASP A 68 10.55 4.32 -17.70
C ASP A 68 10.63 4.49 -16.18
N ALA A 69 11.17 5.62 -15.70
CA ALA A 69 11.23 5.91 -14.27
C ALA A 69 9.81 6.06 -13.67
N VAL A 70 8.92 6.76 -14.37
CA VAL A 70 7.52 6.86 -13.95
C VAL A 70 6.83 5.50 -13.96
N ALA A 71 7.07 4.67 -14.99
CA ALA A 71 6.51 3.32 -15.03
C ALA A 71 7.00 2.43 -13.88
N GLN A 72 8.28 2.54 -13.50
CA GLN A 72 8.84 1.86 -12.33
C GLN A 72 8.20 2.35 -11.03
N ASP A 73 8.00 3.65 -10.88
CA ASP A 73 7.36 4.22 -9.69
C ASP A 73 5.89 3.81 -9.55
N LEU A 74 5.14 3.77 -10.65
CA LEU A 74 3.77 3.25 -10.69
C LEU A 74 3.70 1.78 -10.29
N HIS A 75 4.66 0.98 -10.75
CA HIS A 75 4.75 -0.42 -10.37
C HIS A 75 5.14 -0.58 -8.89
N ALA A 76 6.03 0.25 -8.36
CA ALA A 76 6.39 0.24 -6.94
C ALA A 76 5.16 0.54 -6.05
N ALA A 77 4.32 1.52 -6.43
CA ALA A 77 3.07 1.80 -5.71
C ALA A 77 2.11 0.59 -5.71
N ALA A 78 2.00 -0.12 -6.84
CA ALA A 78 1.18 -1.33 -6.91
C ALA A 78 1.78 -2.50 -6.11
N PHE A 79 3.11 -2.60 -6.06
CA PHE A 79 3.82 -3.64 -5.29
C PHE A 79 3.64 -3.45 -3.78
N HIS A 80 3.79 -2.22 -3.27
CA HIS A 80 3.54 -1.91 -1.85
C HIS A 80 2.12 -2.25 -1.40
N LEU A 81 1.14 -2.11 -2.29
CA LEU A 81 -0.24 -2.55 -2.05
C LEU A 81 -0.38 -4.09 -2.08
N HIS A 82 0.37 -4.77 -2.95
CA HIS A 82 0.38 -6.23 -3.02
C HIS A 82 0.94 -6.84 -1.74
N GLU A 83 2.08 -6.35 -1.29
CA GLU A 83 2.83 -6.89 -0.15
C GLU A 83 2.00 -6.86 1.15
N ILE A 84 1.33 -5.73 1.44
CA ILE A 84 0.48 -5.63 2.64
C ILE A 84 -0.70 -6.62 2.62
N CYS A 85 -1.26 -6.89 1.44
CA CYS A 85 -2.34 -7.86 1.28
C CYS A 85 -1.83 -9.30 1.37
N GLU A 86 -0.67 -9.58 0.75
CA GLU A 86 -0.03 -10.90 0.77
C GLU A 86 0.33 -11.33 2.20
N ILE A 87 0.93 -10.44 2.99
CA ILE A 87 1.28 -10.70 4.39
C ILE A 87 0.04 -11.05 5.22
N SER A 88 -1.08 -10.36 4.96
CA SER A 88 -2.35 -10.58 5.66
C SER A 88 -3.08 -11.84 5.16
N GLY A 89 -2.70 -12.36 4.00
CA GLY A 89 -3.45 -13.41 3.28
C GLY A 89 -4.71 -12.88 2.59
N ASP A 90 -4.88 -11.57 2.51
CA ASP A 90 -6.05 -10.93 1.95
C ASP A 90 -5.96 -10.83 0.43
N SER A 91 -7.11 -10.83 -0.23
CA SER A 91 -7.18 -10.55 -1.66
C SER A 91 -7.52 -9.08 -1.88
N TYR A 92 -7.11 -8.52 -3.01
CA TYR A 92 -7.44 -7.12 -3.31
C TYR A 92 -7.74 -6.91 -4.79
N LYS A 93 -8.44 -5.81 -5.06
CA LYS A 93 -8.73 -5.31 -6.40
C LYS A 93 -8.41 -3.82 -6.45
N ILE A 94 -7.54 -3.42 -7.37
CA ILE A 94 -7.26 -2.00 -7.62
C ILE A 94 -8.54 -1.35 -8.19
N ILE A 95 -8.99 -0.29 -7.52
CA ILE A 95 -10.12 0.55 -7.95
C ILE A 95 -9.57 1.71 -8.79
N ASP A 96 -8.62 2.44 -8.22
CA ASP A 96 -7.92 3.53 -8.90
C ASP A 96 -6.45 3.14 -9.03
N ASN A 97 -5.98 3.01 -10.27
CA ASN A 97 -4.56 2.75 -10.54
C ASN A 97 -3.69 3.85 -9.95
N PRO A 98 -2.44 3.56 -9.56
CA PRO A 98 -1.49 4.59 -9.17
C PRO A 98 -1.46 5.74 -10.18
N GLN A 99 -1.56 6.97 -9.69
CA GLN A 99 -1.47 8.20 -10.49
C GLN A 99 -0.43 9.12 -9.86
N LEU A 100 0.42 9.73 -10.69
CA LEU A 100 1.35 10.77 -10.23
C LEU A 100 0.57 11.99 -9.74
N ILE A 101 0.92 12.49 -8.57
CA ILE A 101 0.38 13.71 -7.98
C ILE A 101 1.52 14.67 -7.59
N GLN A 102 1.17 15.92 -7.29
CA GLN A 102 2.11 16.88 -6.72
C GLN A 102 1.81 17.11 -5.24
N LEU A 103 2.85 17.07 -4.41
CA LEU A 103 2.78 17.50 -3.02
C LEU A 103 3.12 19.00 -2.96
N PRO A 104 2.21 19.88 -2.49
CA PRO A 104 2.45 21.32 -2.50
C PRO A 104 3.74 21.77 -1.80
N LYS A 105 4.10 21.08 -0.71
CA LYS A 105 5.31 21.38 0.08
C LYS A 105 6.54 20.59 -0.35
N LEU A 106 6.39 19.61 -1.25
CA LEU A 106 7.48 18.80 -1.80
C LEU A 106 7.36 18.70 -3.34
N PRO A 107 7.35 19.83 -4.08
CA PRO A 107 6.98 19.86 -5.50
C PRO A 107 7.94 19.11 -6.44
N GLN A 108 9.14 18.77 -5.96
CA GLN A 108 10.15 18.04 -6.74
C GLN A 108 10.19 16.54 -6.40
N VAL A 109 9.44 16.11 -5.40
CA VAL A 109 9.42 14.71 -4.94
C VAL A 109 8.29 13.97 -5.65
N PRO A 110 8.58 12.87 -6.36
CA PRO A 110 7.54 12.04 -6.96
C PRO A 110 6.62 11.44 -5.89
N ALA A 111 5.31 11.61 -6.08
CA ALA A 111 4.30 11.04 -5.20
C ALA A 111 3.15 10.44 -6.00
N TYR A 112 2.57 9.34 -5.51
CA TYR A 112 1.59 8.54 -6.23
C TYR A 112 0.42 8.18 -5.34
N LEU A 113 -0.80 8.38 -5.84
CA LEU A 113 -2.02 8.00 -5.15
C LEU A 113 -2.67 6.79 -5.83
N ALA A 114 -3.11 5.82 -5.04
CA ALA A 114 -3.87 4.65 -5.50
C ALA A 114 -5.02 4.33 -4.55
N LYS A 115 -6.00 3.57 -5.05
CA LYS A 115 -7.11 3.06 -4.24
C LYS A 115 -7.40 1.61 -4.57
N ALA A 116 -7.64 0.80 -3.56
CA ALA A 116 -7.99 -0.60 -3.73
C ALA A 116 -9.10 -1.03 -2.78
N LEU A 117 -9.87 -2.03 -3.21
CA LEU A 117 -10.77 -2.80 -2.36
C LEU A 117 -10.00 -4.02 -1.86
N ILE A 118 -9.87 -4.15 -0.55
CA ILE A 118 -9.33 -5.31 0.13
C ILE A 118 -10.50 -6.18 0.57
N THR A 119 -10.39 -7.47 0.33
CA THR A 119 -11.34 -8.49 0.74
C THR A 119 -10.61 -9.44 1.67
N SER A 120 -10.98 -9.40 2.95
CA SER A 120 -10.28 -10.18 3.96
C SER A 120 -10.58 -11.67 3.86
N SER A 121 -9.53 -12.48 3.99
CA SER A 121 -9.68 -13.93 3.97
C SER A 121 -10.02 -14.43 5.38
N THR A 122 -11.31 -14.64 5.65
CA THR A 122 -11.70 -15.32 6.89
C THR A 122 -11.33 -16.80 6.76
N ARG A 123 -10.66 -17.36 7.78
CA ARG A 123 -10.44 -18.83 7.86
C ARG A 123 -11.70 -19.59 8.28
N ASP A 124 -12.75 -18.86 8.66
CA ASP A 124 -14.04 -19.41 9.04
C ASP A 124 -15.01 -19.34 7.85
N VAL A 125 -15.41 -20.51 7.36
CA VAL A 125 -16.33 -20.69 6.22
C VAL A 125 -17.72 -20.10 6.51
N HIS A 126 -18.05 -19.84 7.78
CA HIS A 126 -19.31 -19.25 8.21
C HIS A 126 -19.23 -17.74 8.47
N ALA A 127 -18.04 -17.14 8.48
CA ALA A 127 -17.90 -15.70 8.65
C ALA A 127 -18.23 -14.95 7.35
N ALA A 128 -18.97 -13.85 7.47
CA ALA A 128 -19.22 -12.96 6.35
C ALA A 128 -17.89 -12.40 5.79
N VAL A 129 -17.85 -12.23 4.47
CA VAL A 129 -16.70 -11.64 3.79
C VAL A 129 -16.60 -10.17 4.20
N ALA A 130 -15.54 -9.81 4.93
CA ALA A 130 -15.27 -8.42 5.30
C ALA A 130 -14.50 -7.72 4.17
N THR A 131 -14.95 -6.53 3.79
CA THR A 131 -14.27 -5.68 2.81
C THR A 131 -13.80 -4.38 3.45
N SER A 132 -12.70 -3.85 2.92
CA SER A 132 -12.18 -2.53 3.30
C SER A 132 -11.71 -1.78 2.06
N THR A 133 -11.89 -0.46 2.01
CA THR A 133 -11.15 0.36 1.02
C THR A 133 -9.82 0.78 1.61
N CYS A 134 -8.74 0.65 0.84
CA CYS A 134 -7.43 1.18 1.17
C CYS A 134 -7.04 2.28 0.17
N ARG A 135 -6.78 3.48 0.68
CA ARG A 135 -6.14 4.58 -0.09
C ARG A 135 -4.66 4.60 0.27
N LEU A 136 -3.81 4.56 -0.75
CA LEU A 136 -2.36 4.57 -0.61
C LEU A 136 -1.80 5.86 -1.22
N LEU A 137 -0.96 6.55 -0.46
CA LEU A 137 -0.07 7.60 -0.91
C LEU A 137 1.37 7.10 -0.79
N LEU A 138 2.09 7.00 -1.90
CA LEU A 138 3.52 6.72 -1.95
C LEU A 138 4.28 8.02 -2.21
N ILE A 139 5.33 8.30 -1.44
CA ILE A 139 6.23 9.46 -1.59
C ILE A 139 7.66 8.92 -1.73
N ARG A 140 8.32 9.20 -2.86
CA ARG A 140 9.61 8.57 -3.19
C ARG A 140 10.78 9.54 -3.01
N LEU A 141 11.54 9.39 -1.93
CA LEU A 141 12.75 10.18 -1.66
C LEU A 141 13.98 9.55 -2.30
N MET A 142 14.19 9.85 -3.59
CA MET A 142 15.28 9.30 -4.40
C MET A 142 16.66 9.47 -3.75
N GLU A 143 16.98 10.67 -3.27
CA GLU A 143 18.29 10.97 -2.66
C GLU A 143 18.54 10.26 -1.34
N LYS A 144 17.48 9.79 -0.67
CA LYS A 144 17.54 9.08 0.61
C LYS A 144 17.32 7.59 0.47
N SER A 145 17.05 7.10 -0.75
CA SER A 145 16.65 5.71 -0.98
C SER A 145 15.53 5.29 -0.03
N THR A 146 14.52 6.15 0.14
CA THR A 146 13.38 5.93 1.04
C THR A 146 12.06 6.02 0.28
N ASP A 147 11.15 5.10 0.54
CA ASP A 147 9.74 5.20 0.20
C ASP A 147 8.95 5.49 1.49
N ILE A 148 8.20 6.60 1.53
CA ILE A 148 7.25 6.88 2.62
C ILE A 148 5.86 6.54 2.11
N ILE A 149 5.10 5.77 2.89
CA ILE A 149 3.80 5.28 2.47
C ILE A 149 2.77 5.66 3.53
N ALA A 150 1.66 6.27 3.10
CA ALA A 150 0.51 6.50 3.94
C ALA A 150 -0.68 5.68 3.44
N TYR A 151 -1.24 4.86 4.31
CA TYR A 151 -2.44 4.07 4.08
C TYR A 151 -3.58 4.68 4.89
N ILE A 152 -4.75 4.83 4.25
CA ILE A 152 -6.01 5.10 4.94
C ILE A 152 -6.97 3.95 4.63
N VAL A 153 -7.32 3.18 5.66
CA VAL A 153 -8.14 1.97 5.52
C VAL A 153 -9.51 2.19 6.17
N VAL A 154 -10.56 2.04 5.37
CA VAL A 154 -11.97 2.15 5.79
C VAL A 154 -12.58 0.76 5.82
N PRO A 155 -12.90 0.18 7.00
CA PRO A 155 -13.49 -1.15 7.10
C PRO A 155 -15.01 -1.11 6.86
N HIS A 156 -15.48 -1.63 5.72
CA HIS A 156 -16.90 -1.57 5.35
C HIS A 156 -17.78 -2.42 6.27
N SER A 157 -17.28 -3.56 6.73
CA SER A 157 -18.03 -4.48 7.59
C SER A 157 -18.54 -3.82 8.87
N GLU A 158 -17.81 -2.84 9.43
CA GLU A 158 -18.19 -2.12 10.65
C GLU A 158 -19.44 -1.23 10.45
N PHE A 159 -19.77 -0.90 9.20
CA PHE A 159 -20.92 -0.07 8.85
C PHE A 159 -22.15 -0.88 8.43
N ASP A 160 -21.94 -2.10 7.92
CA ASP A 160 -23.03 -2.99 7.53
C ASP A 160 -23.84 -3.46 8.75
N ASP A 161 -23.17 -3.73 9.87
CA ASP A 161 -23.78 -4.15 11.13
C ASP A 161 -24.55 -3.00 11.84
N ALA A 162 -24.25 -1.75 11.50
CA ALA A 162 -24.85 -0.57 12.12
C ALA A 162 -26.24 -0.21 11.55
N GLY A 163 -26.68 -0.87 10.47
CA GLY A 163 -28.01 -0.68 9.89
C GLY A 163 -28.24 0.65 9.14
N ASP A 164 -27.20 1.46 8.95
CA ASP A 164 -27.22 2.65 8.10
C ASP A 164 -26.45 2.41 6.80
N PRO A 165 -27.15 2.18 5.67
CA PRO A 165 -26.52 1.86 4.39
C PRO A 165 -25.68 3.01 3.81
N ARG A 166 -25.73 4.21 4.39
CA ARG A 166 -24.94 5.36 3.96
C ARG A 166 -23.72 5.62 4.85
N ALA A 167 -23.54 4.89 5.95
CA ALA A 167 -22.46 5.16 6.88
C ALA A 167 -21.08 4.90 6.26
N ALA A 168 -20.91 3.77 5.57
CA ALA A 168 -19.68 3.48 4.81
C ALA A 168 -19.39 4.57 3.77
N ALA A 169 -20.39 4.99 2.99
CA ALA A 169 -20.21 6.03 1.97
C ALA A 169 -19.78 7.39 2.56
N ARG A 170 -20.30 7.77 3.73
CA ARG A 170 -19.85 8.99 4.42
C ARG A 170 -18.42 8.86 4.91
N GLU A 171 -18.06 7.69 5.45
CA GLU A 171 -16.69 7.45 5.89
C GLU A 171 -15.72 7.44 4.71
N GLU A 172 -16.13 6.94 3.55
CA GLU A 172 -15.34 7.01 2.32
C GLU A 172 -15.06 8.45 1.88
N THR A 173 -16.05 9.34 1.95
CA THR A 173 -15.86 10.77 1.68
C THR A 173 -14.92 11.40 2.70
N PHE A 174 -15.09 11.07 3.98
CA PHE A 174 -14.19 11.56 5.03
C PHE A 174 -12.75 11.08 4.81
N ALA A 175 -12.53 9.81 4.47
CA ALA A 175 -11.21 9.26 4.20
C ALA A 175 -10.55 9.91 2.97
N GLU A 176 -11.33 10.31 1.97
CA GLU A 176 -10.85 11.10 0.83
C GLU A 176 -10.39 12.50 1.25
N GLU A 177 -11.18 13.20 2.08
CA GLU A 177 -10.80 14.50 2.63
C GLU A 177 -9.55 14.40 3.53
N VAL A 178 -9.43 13.36 4.34
CA VAL A 178 -8.23 13.12 5.16
C VAL A 178 -7.02 12.89 4.26
N MET A 179 -7.12 12.08 3.20
CA MET A 179 -6.02 11.89 2.25
C MET A 179 -5.62 13.19 1.56
N ALA A 180 -6.59 14.02 1.16
CA ALA A 180 -6.33 15.33 0.58
C ALA A 180 -5.58 16.25 1.57
N ASN A 181 -5.98 16.25 2.85
CA ASN A 181 -5.29 17.00 3.90
C ASN A 181 -3.86 16.49 4.13
N VAL A 182 -3.63 15.17 4.09
CA VAL A 182 -2.27 14.60 4.15
C VAL A 182 -1.45 15.13 2.98
N VAL A 183 -1.95 15.01 1.74
CA VAL A 183 -1.27 15.51 0.53
C VAL A 183 -0.93 17.01 0.62
N GLU A 184 -1.87 17.84 1.07
CA GLU A 184 -1.68 19.29 1.18
C GLU A 184 -0.66 19.68 2.26
N SER A 185 -0.67 18.97 3.39
CA SER A 185 0.08 19.35 4.58
C SER A 185 1.43 18.64 4.75
N PHE A 186 1.65 17.51 4.06
CA PHE A 186 2.83 16.66 4.23
C PHE A 186 4.13 17.44 3.97
N GLU A 187 5.03 17.40 4.94
CA GLU A 187 6.27 18.16 4.93
C GLU A 187 7.35 17.40 5.68
N ILE A 188 8.55 17.34 5.10
CA ILE A 188 9.73 16.82 5.79
C ILE A 188 10.38 17.98 6.53
N ARG A 189 10.32 17.93 7.86
CA ARG A 189 10.92 18.97 8.72
C ARG A 189 12.39 18.71 9.04
N ASP A 190 12.78 17.44 9.10
CA ASP A 190 14.15 17.03 9.40
C ASP A 190 14.56 15.87 8.48
N TYR A 191 15.51 16.14 7.58
CA TYR A 191 16.07 15.14 6.67
C TYR A 191 17.13 14.26 7.35
N GLY A 192 17.54 14.58 8.58
CA GLY A 192 18.39 13.75 9.43
C GLY A 192 17.72 12.46 9.89
N LEU A 193 16.41 12.31 9.66
CA LEU A 193 15.68 11.07 9.94
C LEU A 193 16.08 9.90 9.01
N PHE A 194 16.59 10.20 7.81
CA PHE A 194 16.86 9.22 6.75
C PHE A 194 18.36 8.92 6.58
N CYS A 195 19.13 8.90 7.69
CA CYS A 195 20.57 8.67 7.67
C CYS A 195 20.95 7.20 7.64
#